data_AF-A0A6P0NJY1-F1
#
_entry.id   AF-A0A6P0NJY1-F1
#
_cell.length_a   1.000
_cell.length_b   1.000
_cell.length_c   1.000
_cell.angle_alpha   90.00
_cell.angle_beta   90.00
_cell.angle_gamma   90.00
#
_symmetry.space_group_name_H-M   'P 1'
#
loop_
_entity.id
_entity.type
_entity.pdbx_description
1 polymer ?
#
loop_
_entity_poly.entity_id
_entity_poly.type
_entity_poly.pdbx_seq_one_letter_code
_entity_poly.pdbx_strand_id
1 'polypeptide(L)'
;WNQLINCSDHRKILEKIARKRTYSTNISWEDALQIAYLKIVEAILAGKFSGQTIEDFYRWSAKVAKNSIVDCIDQEKKRYCMSLDQYVSDTNVPILETLSSKSNLWEYLEKEDLALKAAQIVQNLDQYYPKRKYQELWLGRVQGKTQTQLAQEMGLTQSTISKRWKKLESRLLEEMEF
;
A
#
# COMPACT_ATOMS: atom_id res chain seq x y z
N TRP A 1 -16.27 -12.31 27.98
CA TRP A 1 -16.50 -12.49 26.53
C TRP A 1 -15.84 -13.74 25.95
N ASN A 2 -14.54 -14.00 26.17
CA ASN A 2 -13.84 -15.16 25.58
C ASN A 2 -14.50 -16.53 25.81
N GLN A 3 -15.10 -16.77 26.98
CA GLN A 3 -15.86 -17.99 27.26
C GLN A 3 -17.16 -18.11 26.44
N LEU A 4 -17.83 -16.99 26.13
CA LEU A 4 -19.07 -16.96 25.34
C LEU A 4 -18.80 -17.12 23.84
N ILE A 5 -17.67 -16.59 23.35
CA ILE A 5 -17.21 -16.72 21.95
C ILE A 5 -16.88 -18.18 21.62
N ASN A 6 -16.28 -18.89 22.58
CA ASN A 6 -15.87 -20.29 22.41
C ASN A 6 -16.99 -21.28 22.78
N CYS A 7 -18.20 -20.81 23.09
CA CYS A 7 -19.33 -21.67 23.39
C CYS A 7 -19.76 -22.47 22.13
N SER A 8 -20.02 -23.77 22.32
CA SER A 8 -20.49 -24.69 21.27
C SER A 8 -21.72 -24.15 20.52
N ASP A 9 -22.67 -23.59 21.27
CA ASP A 9 -23.95 -23.18 20.71
C ASP A 9 -23.83 -21.89 19.91
N HIS A 10 -22.98 -20.98 20.38
CA HIS A 10 -22.60 -19.78 19.63
C HIS A 10 -21.90 -20.14 18.31
N ARG A 11 -20.94 -21.08 18.36
CA ARG A 11 -20.25 -21.57 17.17
C ARG A 11 -21.19 -22.17 16.14
N LYS A 12 -22.15 -23.00 16.55
CA LYS A 12 -23.17 -23.57 15.65
C LYS A 12 -24.03 -22.51 14.97
N ILE A 13 -24.37 -21.42 15.67
CA ILE A 13 -25.12 -20.30 15.09
C ILE A 13 -24.28 -19.62 14.00
N LEU A 14 -23.02 -19.30 14.30
CA LEU A 14 -22.13 -18.64 13.34
C LEU A 14 -21.84 -19.52 12.12
N GLU A 15 -21.66 -20.83 12.33
CA GLU A 15 -21.47 -21.80 11.24
C GLU A 15 -22.68 -21.84 10.30
N LYS A 16 -23.90 -21.89 10.85
CA LYS A 16 -25.13 -21.83 10.04
C LYS A 16 -25.20 -20.54 9.21
N ILE A 17 -24.78 -19.41 9.77
CA ILE A 17 -24.74 -18.13 9.06
C ILE A 17 -23.70 -18.18 7.94
N ALA A 18 -22.49 -18.69 8.21
CA ALA A 18 -21.42 -18.79 7.23
C ALA A 18 -21.83 -19.68 6.04
N ARG A 19 -22.25 -20.92 6.31
CA ARG A 19 -22.71 -21.87 5.27
C ARG A 19 -23.84 -21.28 4.40
N LYS A 20 -24.82 -20.61 5.03
CA LYS A 20 -25.94 -20.01 4.30
C LYS A 20 -25.51 -18.86 3.39
N ARG A 21 -24.47 -18.11 3.77
CA ARG A 21 -24.01 -16.92 3.04
C ARG A 21 -23.00 -17.23 1.95
N THR A 22 -22.22 -18.29 2.10
CA THR A 22 -21.19 -18.68 1.13
C THR A 22 -21.63 -19.76 0.14
N TYR A 23 -22.86 -20.28 0.23
CA TYR A 23 -23.36 -21.38 -0.61
C TYR A 23 -23.17 -21.19 -2.13
N SER A 24 -23.12 -19.96 -2.62
CA SER A 24 -22.92 -19.65 -4.04
C SER A 24 -21.79 -18.65 -4.27
N THR A 25 -20.76 -18.66 -3.42
CA THR A 25 -19.59 -17.79 -3.53
C THR A 25 -18.30 -18.60 -3.63
N ASN A 26 -17.22 -17.99 -4.10
CA ASN A 26 -15.89 -18.61 -4.16
C ASN A 26 -15.17 -18.66 -2.81
N ILE A 27 -15.83 -18.21 -1.73
CA ILE A 27 -15.25 -18.16 -0.38
C ILE A 27 -15.69 -19.40 0.38
N SER A 28 -14.74 -20.11 0.99
CA SER A 28 -15.08 -21.27 1.84
C SER A 28 -15.89 -20.82 3.06
N TRP A 29 -16.80 -21.69 3.54
CA TRP A 29 -17.60 -21.34 4.72
C TRP A 29 -16.72 -21.29 5.98
N GLU A 30 -15.61 -22.01 6.01
CA GLU A 30 -14.59 -22.02 7.05
C GLU A 30 -13.89 -20.65 7.14
N ASP A 31 -13.47 -20.08 6.01
CA ASP A 31 -12.83 -18.77 5.96
C ASP A 31 -13.82 -17.67 6.38
N ALA A 32 -15.06 -17.73 5.88
CA ALA A 32 -16.12 -16.81 6.26
C ALA A 32 -16.41 -16.88 7.78
N LEU A 33 -16.38 -18.09 8.36
CA LEU A 33 -16.54 -18.29 9.79
C LEU A 33 -15.38 -17.67 10.58
N GLN A 34 -14.13 -17.87 10.15
CA GLN A 34 -12.96 -17.25 10.80
C GLN A 34 -13.01 -15.73 10.75
N ILE A 35 -13.39 -15.14 9.60
CA ILE A 35 -13.56 -13.69 9.44
C ILE A 35 -14.62 -13.15 10.39
N ALA A 36 -15.76 -13.85 10.50
CA ALA A 36 -16.80 -13.48 11.45
C ALA A 36 -16.30 -13.48 12.89
N TYR A 37 -15.55 -14.50 13.30
CA TYR A 37 -14.94 -14.58 14.63
C TYR A 37 -13.99 -13.44 14.90
N LEU A 38 -13.06 -13.17 13.97
CA LEU A 38 -12.11 -12.09 14.08
C LEU A 38 -12.82 -10.75 14.27
N LYS A 39 -13.85 -10.47 13.45
CA LYS A 39 -14.60 -9.21 13.51
C LYS A 39 -15.41 -9.06 14.80
N ILE A 40 -15.96 -10.15 15.34
CA ILE A 40 -16.61 -10.15 16.65
C ILE A 40 -15.60 -9.79 17.74
N VAL A 41 -14.41 -10.42 17.75
CA VAL A 41 -13.35 -10.14 18.73
C VAL A 41 -12.88 -8.69 18.63
N GLU A 42 -12.58 -8.20 17.42
CA GLU A 42 -12.20 -6.81 17.17
C GLU A 42 -13.25 -5.83 17.69
N ALA A 43 -14.54 -6.10 17.43
CA ALA A 43 -15.63 -5.24 17.87
C ALA A 43 -15.80 -5.24 19.40
N ILE A 44 -15.54 -6.36 20.07
CA ILE A 44 -15.54 -6.45 21.54
C ILE A 44 -14.36 -5.66 22.12
N LEU A 45 -13.16 -5.83 21.57
CA LEU A 45 -11.97 -5.09 22.01
C LEU A 45 -12.13 -3.58 21.82
N ALA A 46 -12.83 -3.17 20.77
CA ALA A 46 -13.19 -1.78 20.51
C ALA A 46 -14.37 -1.26 21.36
N GLY A 47 -14.91 -2.06 22.29
CA GLY A 47 -16.00 -1.65 23.17
C GLY A 47 -17.35 -1.46 22.46
N LYS A 48 -17.56 -2.04 21.28
CA LYS A 48 -18.77 -1.83 20.46
C LYS A 48 -20.00 -2.63 20.94
N PHE A 49 -19.82 -3.54 21.89
CA PHE A 49 -20.93 -4.28 22.48
C PHE A 49 -21.35 -3.65 23.80
N SER A 50 -22.63 -3.28 23.92
CA SER A 50 -23.21 -2.63 25.09
C SER A 50 -24.37 -3.42 25.71
N GLY A 51 -24.60 -4.66 25.28
CA GLY A 51 -25.67 -5.51 25.83
C GLY A 51 -25.32 -6.04 27.21
N GLN A 52 -26.35 -6.43 27.97
CA GLN A 52 -26.18 -6.88 29.36
C GLN A 52 -26.41 -8.39 29.51
N THR A 53 -27.07 -9.03 28.53
CA THR A 53 -27.40 -10.46 28.59
C THR A 53 -26.62 -11.29 27.57
N ILE A 54 -26.56 -12.61 27.79
CA ILE A 54 -26.00 -13.58 26.83
C ILE A 54 -26.82 -13.59 25.54
N GLU A 55 -28.13 -13.39 25.63
CA GLU A 55 -29.00 -13.34 24.46
C GLU A 55 -28.73 -12.10 23.59
N ASP A 56 -28.50 -10.94 24.23
CA ASP A 56 -28.06 -9.73 23.53
C ASP A 56 -26.74 -9.97 22.80
N PHE A 57 -25.81 -10.67 23.46
CA PHE A 57 -24.53 -11.04 22.86
C PHE A 57 -24.71 -11.94 21.64
N TYR A 58 -25.55 -12.97 21.70
CA TYR A 58 -25.80 -13.87 20.57
C TYR A 58 -26.49 -13.16 19.40
N ARG A 59 -27.49 -12.32 19.67
CA ARG A 59 -28.17 -11.52 18.63
C ARG A 59 -27.21 -10.52 17.97
N TRP A 60 -26.43 -9.81 18.79
CA TRP A 60 -25.46 -8.83 18.30
C TRP A 60 -24.35 -9.48 17.49
N SER A 61 -23.73 -10.54 18.01
CA SER A 61 -22.63 -11.24 17.34
C SER A 61 -23.08 -11.91 16.04
N ALA A 62 -24.30 -12.45 15.98
CA ALA A 62 -24.89 -12.94 14.73
C ALA A 62 -25.03 -11.83 13.67
N LYS A 63 -25.39 -10.61 14.10
CA LYS A 63 -25.46 -9.44 13.20
C LYS A 63 -24.07 -9.03 12.71
N VAL A 64 -23.08 -8.96 13.59
CA VAL A 64 -21.68 -8.65 13.24
C VAL A 64 -21.12 -9.69 12.27
N ALA A 65 -21.32 -10.97 12.55
CA ALA A 65 -20.92 -12.07 11.69
C ALA A 65 -21.54 -11.97 10.29
N LYS A 66 -22.88 -11.80 10.23
CA LYS A 66 -23.60 -11.66 8.96
C LYS A 66 -23.01 -10.52 8.12
N ASN A 67 -22.83 -9.34 8.72
CA ASN A 67 -22.32 -8.18 7.99
C ASN A 67 -20.88 -8.39 7.54
N SER A 68 -20.02 -8.92 8.40
CA SER A 68 -18.61 -9.18 8.09
C SER A 68 -18.43 -10.16 6.93
N ILE A 69 -19.28 -11.18 6.86
CA ILE A 69 -19.25 -12.17 5.77
C ILE A 69 -19.73 -11.54 4.46
N VAL A 70 -20.78 -10.72 4.50
CA VAL A 70 -21.26 -9.99 3.32
C VAL A 70 -20.18 -9.03 2.81
N ASP A 71 -19.56 -8.26 3.70
CA ASP A 71 -18.49 -7.33 3.35
C ASP A 71 -17.30 -8.06 2.71
N CYS A 72 -16.93 -9.23 3.23
CA CYS A 72 -15.89 -10.08 2.64
C CYS A 72 -16.27 -10.56 1.23
N ILE A 73 -17.49 -11.08 1.05
CA ILE A 73 -18.00 -11.50 -0.27
C ILE A 73 -17.97 -10.34 -1.26
N ASP A 74 -18.38 -9.14 -0.83
CA ASP A 74 -18.44 -7.97 -1.70
C ASP A 74 -17.04 -7.42 -2.01
N GLN A 75 -16.07 -7.55 -1.10
CA GLN A 75 -14.67 -7.25 -1.38
C GLN A 75 -14.06 -8.21 -2.40
N GLU A 76 -14.32 -9.52 -2.28
CA GLU A 76 -13.84 -10.51 -3.24
C GLU A 76 -14.45 -10.32 -4.62
N LYS A 77 -15.74 -9.97 -4.72
CA LYS A 77 -16.36 -9.62 -6.01
C LYS A 77 -15.70 -8.41 -6.69
N LYS A 78 -15.24 -7.43 -5.91
CA LYS A 78 -14.51 -6.26 -6.44
C LYS A 78 -13.11 -6.62 -6.92
N ARG A 79 -12.52 -7.69 -6.37
CA ARG A 79 -11.22 -8.23 -6.78
C ARG A 79 -11.38 -9.22 -7.94
N TYR A 80 -12.25 -8.94 -8.91
CA TYR A 80 -12.32 -9.76 -10.12
C TYR A 80 -10.97 -9.72 -10.83
N CYS A 81 -10.15 -10.72 -10.53
CA CYS A 81 -8.87 -10.97 -11.12
C CYS A 81 -9.02 -12.23 -11.95
N MET A 82 -8.75 -12.12 -13.24
CA MET A 82 -8.67 -13.28 -14.11
C MET A 82 -7.42 -14.09 -13.73
N SER A 83 -7.52 -15.42 -13.68
CA SER A 83 -6.34 -16.24 -13.46
C SER A 83 -5.37 -16.04 -14.61
N LEU A 84 -4.08 -15.87 -14.30
CA LEU A 84 -3.04 -15.76 -15.32
C LEU A 84 -2.75 -17.10 -16.02
N ASP A 85 -3.15 -18.21 -15.38
CA ASP A 85 -3.09 -19.56 -15.93
C ASP A 85 -4.28 -19.88 -16.85
N GLN A 86 -5.27 -18.98 -16.92
CA GLN A 86 -6.37 -19.14 -17.85
C GLN A 86 -5.85 -18.96 -19.28
N TYR A 87 -6.29 -19.84 -20.18
CA TYR A 87 -5.94 -19.77 -21.60
C TYR A 87 -6.73 -18.66 -22.29
N VAL A 88 -6.07 -17.91 -23.18
CA VAL A 88 -6.76 -16.97 -24.07
C VAL A 88 -7.63 -17.78 -25.04
N SER A 89 -8.90 -17.40 -25.19
CA SER A 89 -9.86 -18.09 -26.07
C SER A 89 -9.28 -18.36 -27.46
N ASP A 90 -9.44 -19.60 -27.93
CA ASP A 90 -8.93 -20.10 -29.21
C ASP A 90 -7.39 -20.20 -29.32
N THR A 91 -6.66 -20.11 -28.20
CA THR A 91 -5.20 -20.33 -28.14
C THR A 91 -4.82 -21.31 -27.03
N ASN A 92 -3.72 -22.05 -27.22
CA ASN A 92 -3.09 -22.88 -26.17
C ASN A 92 -2.04 -22.09 -25.36
N VAL A 93 -2.23 -20.77 -25.22
CA VAL A 93 -1.27 -19.88 -24.54
C VAL A 93 -1.94 -19.31 -23.28
N PRO A 94 -1.34 -19.49 -22.08
CA PRO A 94 -1.81 -18.84 -20.86
C PRO A 94 -1.78 -17.32 -20.98
N ILE A 95 -2.71 -16.62 -20.31
CA ILE A 95 -2.75 -15.15 -20.28
C ILE A 95 -1.41 -14.57 -19.84
N LEU A 96 -0.72 -15.20 -18.87
CA LEU A 96 0.59 -14.77 -18.40
C LEU A 96 1.60 -14.58 -19.55
N GLU A 97 1.63 -15.52 -20.49
CA GLU A 97 2.59 -15.52 -21.61
C GLU A 97 2.23 -14.48 -22.67
N THR A 98 0.97 -14.01 -22.69
CA THR A 98 0.52 -12.93 -23.58
C THR A 98 0.79 -11.53 -23.01
N LEU A 99 1.11 -11.41 -21.72
CA LEU A 99 1.40 -10.13 -21.10
C LEU A 99 2.82 -9.68 -21.44
N SER A 100 2.95 -8.61 -22.22
CA SER A 100 4.25 -7.97 -22.46
C SER A 100 4.78 -7.35 -21.16
N SER A 101 6.01 -7.70 -20.78
CA SER A 101 6.77 -6.98 -19.75
C SER A 101 6.79 -5.48 -20.05
N LYS A 102 6.35 -4.64 -19.09
CA LYS A 102 6.45 -3.17 -19.18
C LYS A 102 7.90 -2.66 -18.99
N SER A 103 8.90 -3.52 -18.84
CA SER A 103 10.29 -3.05 -18.68
C SER A 103 10.84 -2.61 -20.03
N ASN A 104 10.75 -1.32 -20.32
CA ASN A 104 11.45 -0.73 -21.45
C ASN A 104 12.91 -0.49 -21.06
N LEU A 105 13.80 -1.37 -21.50
CA LEU A 105 15.24 -1.26 -21.25
C LEU A 105 15.80 0.10 -21.72
N TRP A 106 15.23 0.67 -22.78
CA TRP A 106 15.62 1.98 -23.30
C TRP A 106 15.29 3.12 -22.32
N GLU A 107 14.12 3.07 -21.68
CA GLU A 107 13.75 4.06 -20.64
C GLU A 107 14.67 3.94 -19.41
N TYR A 108 15.14 2.74 -19.08
CA TYR A 108 16.10 2.55 -18.00
C TYR A 108 17.46 3.17 -18.35
N LEU A 109 17.98 2.88 -19.55
CA LEU A 109 19.24 3.43 -20.03
C LEU A 109 19.19 4.96 -20.16
N GLU A 110 18.09 5.52 -20.65
CA GLU A 110 17.90 6.98 -20.76
C GLU A 110 17.87 7.64 -19.37
N LYS A 111 17.18 7.05 -18.40
CA LYS A 111 17.16 7.55 -17.01
C LYS A 111 18.55 7.48 -16.37
N GLU A 112 19.32 6.43 -16.64
CA GLU A 112 20.67 6.27 -16.12
C GLU A 112 21.62 7.30 -16.73
N ASP A 113 21.59 7.51 -18.05
CA ASP A 113 22.39 8.54 -18.73
C ASP A 113 22.05 9.96 -18.22
N LEU A 114 20.75 10.27 -18.08
CA LEU A 114 20.29 11.54 -17.50
C LEU A 114 20.78 11.73 -16.06
N ALA A 115 20.76 10.67 -15.25
CA ALA A 115 21.25 10.73 -13.87
C ALA A 115 22.76 10.98 -13.81
N LEU A 116 23.54 10.34 -14.69
CA LEU A 116 25.00 10.56 -14.80
C LEU A 116 25.32 12.00 -15.24
N LYS A 117 24.61 12.51 -16.25
CA LYS A 117 24.75 13.90 -16.72
C LYS A 117 24.43 14.89 -15.60
N ALA A 118 23.29 14.72 -14.92
CA ALA A 118 22.92 15.59 -13.80
C ALA A 118 23.98 15.56 -12.68
N ALA A 119 24.49 14.39 -12.32
CA ALA A 119 25.55 14.26 -11.32
C ALA A 119 26.84 15.00 -11.74
N GLN A 120 27.24 14.89 -13.00
CA GLN A 120 28.40 15.61 -13.53
C GLN A 120 28.21 17.13 -13.51
N ILE A 121 27.03 17.61 -13.89
CA ILE A 121 26.70 19.06 -13.84
C ILE A 121 26.75 19.57 -12.40
N VAL A 122 26.16 18.83 -11.44
CA VAL A 122 26.22 19.20 -10.02
C VAL A 122 27.67 19.29 -9.53
N GLN A 123 28.51 18.32 -9.91
CA GLN A 123 29.93 18.32 -9.54
C GLN A 123 30.66 19.54 -10.11
N ASN A 124 30.45 19.85 -11.39
CA ASN A 124 31.03 21.02 -12.04
C ASN A 124 30.57 22.33 -11.36
N LEU A 125 29.27 22.45 -11.07
CA LEU A 125 28.71 23.60 -10.36
C LEU A 125 29.28 23.75 -8.95
N ASP A 126 29.57 22.65 -8.26
CA ASP A 126 30.22 22.70 -6.95
C ASP A 126 31.65 23.22 -7.04
N GLN A 127 32.40 22.84 -8.08
CA GLN A 127 33.74 23.38 -8.35
C GLN A 127 33.72 24.88 -8.67
N TYR A 128 32.76 25.36 -9.46
CA TYR A 128 32.62 26.78 -9.77
C TYR A 128 32.11 27.61 -8.59
N TYR A 129 31.31 27.02 -7.70
CA TYR A 129 30.69 27.70 -6.57
C TYR A 129 30.88 26.93 -5.25
N PRO A 130 32.12 26.77 -4.76
CA PRO A 130 32.43 25.88 -3.62
C PRO A 130 31.74 26.30 -2.32
N LYS A 131 31.45 27.60 -2.15
CA LYS A 131 30.70 28.11 -0.97
C LYS A 131 29.22 27.70 -0.97
N ARG A 132 28.69 27.22 -2.10
CA ARG A 132 27.29 26.84 -2.24
C ARG A 132 27.04 25.39 -1.80
N LYS A 133 28.04 24.51 -1.85
CA LYS A 133 27.96 23.10 -1.44
C LYS A 133 26.79 22.40 -2.14
N TYR A 134 26.70 22.57 -3.46
CA TYR A 134 25.65 22.00 -4.29
C TYR A 134 25.69 20.48 -4.31
N GLN A 135 26.89 19.88 -4.24
CA GLN A 135 27.03 18.43 -4.18
C GLN A 135 26.45 17.84 -2.88
N GLU A 136 26.76 18.44 -1.72
CA GLU A 136 26.18 18.05 -0.42
C GLU A 136 24.64 18.23 -0.43
N LEU A 137 24.17 19.33 -0.99
CA LEU A 137 22.73 19.63 -1.11
C LEU A 137 22.00 18.61 -1.99
N TRP A 138 22.56 18.26 -3.14
CA TRP A 138 22.00 17.28 -4.08
C TRP A 138 21.96 15.88 -3.46
N LEU A 139 23.08 15.41 -2.91
CA LEU A 139 23.16 14.09 -2.29
C LEU A 139 22.16 13.94 -1.15
N GLY A 140 22.04 14.97 -0.31
CA GLY A 140 21.08 14.96 0.79
C GLY A 140 19.63 14.87 0.32
N ARG A 141 19.28 15.50 -0.81
CA ARG A 141 17.93 15.39 -1.40
C ARG A 141 17.68 14.00 -2.02
N VAL A 142 18.67 13.44 -2.71
CA VAL A 142 18.60 12.05 -3.24
C VAL A 142 18.40 11.03 -2.11
N GLN A 143 19.00 11.28 -0.94
CA GLN A 143 18.81 10.46 0.27
C GLN A 143 17.47 10.71 1.00
N GLY A 144 16.61 11.58 0.48
CA GLY A 144 15.30 11.87 1.08
C GLY A 144 15.34 12.83 2.28
N LYS A 145 16.45 13.55 2.51
CA LYS A 145 16.53 14.52 3.62
C LYS A 145 15.61 15.72 3.39
N THR A 146 14.99 16.17 4.46
CA THR A 146 14.15 17.38 4.48
C THR A 146 15.02 18.64 4.45
N GLN A 147 14.45 19.78 4.03
CA GLN A 147 15.17 21.05 4.02
C GLN A 147 15.67 21.47 5.42
N THR A 148 14.92 21.12 6.47
CA THR A 148 15.28 21.43 7.87
C THR A 148 16.48 20.62 8.33
N GLN A 149 16.54 19.32 7.99
CA GLN A 149 17.70 18.47 8.27
C GLN A 149 18.95 18.99 7.56
N LEU A 150 18.83 19.34 6.27
CA LEU A 150 19.93 19.91 5.50
C LEU A 150 20.40 21.27 6.04
N ALA A 151 19.45 22.11 6.47
CA ALA A 151 19.76 23.39 7.10
C ALA A 151 20.61 23.20 8.36
N GLN A 152 20.22 22.24 9.21
CA GLN A 152 20.95 21.90 10.42
C GLN A 152 22.34 21.33 10.12
N GLU A 153 22.44 20.37 9.20
CA GLU A 153 23.72 19.72 8.82
C GLU A 153 24.72 20.71 8.21
N MET A 154 24.22 21.63 7.37
CA MET A 154 25.06 22.60 6.67
C MET A 154 25.31 23.89 7.47
N GLY A 155 24.71 24.03 8.66
CA GLY A 155 24.80 25.25 9.47
C GLY A 155 24.16 26.47 8.79
N LEU A 156 23.09 26.27 8.03
CA LEU A 156 22.39 27.30 7.25
C LEU A 156 20.93 27.42 7.70
N THR A 157 20.25 28.48 7.27
CA THR A 157 18.80 28.59 7.45
C THR A 157 18.05 27.77 6.41
N GLN A 158 16.86 27.26 6.76
CA GLN A 158 15.97 26.58 5.81
C GLN A 158 15.66 27.44 4.57
N SER A 159 15.48 28.74 4.74
CA SER A 159 15.25 29.69 3.64
C SER A 159 16.45 29.77 2.68
N THR A 160 17.67 29.67 3.21
CA THR A 160 18.89 29.61 2.40
C THR A 160 18.99 28.30 1.62
N ILE A 161 18.67 27.17 2.25
CA ILE A 161 18.59 25.86 1.59
C ILE A 161 17.59 25.89 0.44
N SER A 162 16.38 26.41 0.67
CA SER A 162 15.34 26.53 -0.36
C SER A 162 15.79 27.40 -1.54
N LYS A 163 16.40 28.56 -1.29
CA LYS A 163 16.95 29.42 -2.35
C LYS A 163 18.07 28.76 -3.15
N ARG A 164 18.98 28.05 -2.47
CA ARG A 164 20.08 27.32 -3.13
C ARG A 164 19.55 26.17 -3.97
N TRP A 165 18.54 25.45 -3.48
CA TRP A 165 17.89 24.36 -4.20
C TRP A 165 17.24 24.83 -5.49
N LYS A 166 16.41 25.88 -5.43
CA LYS A 166 15.80 26.46 -6.65
C LYS A 166 16.83 26.92 -7.68
N LYS A 167 17.95 27.48 -7.21
CA LYS A 167 19.04 27.92 -8.09
C LYS A 167 19.78 26.74 -8.73
N LEU A 168 19.96 25.65 -7.98
CA LEU A 168 20.52 24.41 -8.50
C LEU A 168 19.59 23.78 -9.55
N GLU A 169 18.28 23.72 -9.28
CA GLU A 169 17.28 23.24 -10.25
C GLU A 169 17.29 24.04 -11.55
N SER A 170 17.27 25.38 -11.47
CA SER A 170 17.34 26.26 -12.66
C SER A 170 18.57 25.98 -13.51
N ARG A 171 19.74 25.83 -12.87
CA ARG A 171 21.00 25.57 -13.57
C ARG A 171 21.06 24.17 -14.17
N LEU A 172 20.48 23.19 -13.48
CA LEU A 172 20.39 21.84 -14.05
C LEU A 172 19.51 21.83 -15.29
N LEU A 173 18.38 22.54 -15.29
CA LEU A 173 17.54 22.68 -16.49
C LEU A 173 18.30 23.38 -17.63
N GLU A 174 18.96 24.50 -17.34
CA GLU A 174 19.77 25.24 -18.31
C GLU A 174 20.88 24.38 -18.94
N GLU A 175 21.65 23.66 -18.13
CA GLU A 175 22.80 22.84 -18.57
C GLU A 175 22.38 21.50 -19.21
N MET A 176 21.16 21.02 -18.92
CA MET A 176 20.59 19.81 -19.52
C MET A 176 19.74 20.09 -20.77
N GLU A 177 19.65 21.35 -21.20
CA GLU A 177 18.87 21.80 -22.36
C GLU A 177 17.37 21.48 -22.28
N PHE A 178 16.79 21.55 -21.07
CA PHE A 178 15.35 21.35 -20.80
C PHE A 178 14.57 22.66 -20.67
#